data_AF-A0A2W4QS42-F1
#
_entry.id   AF-A0A2W4QS42-F1
#
_cell.length_a   1.000
_cell.length_b   1.000
_cell.length_c   1.000
_cell.angle_alpha   90.00
_cell.angle_beta   90.00
_cell.angle_gamma   90.00
#
_symmetry.space_group_name_H-M   'P 1'
#
loop_
_entity.id
_entity.type
_entity.pdbx_description
1 polymer ?
#
loop_
_entity_poly.entity_id
_entity_poly.type
_entity_poly.pdbx_seq_one_letter_code
_entity_poly.pdbx_strand_id
1 'polypeptide(L)'
;MITHLPVFGLFLGFFALLYGYIKKDKGVKIVSLAIIIVAMVGGWIAFQTGESAEHAIEKVAQVSHDAVEEHEEAAELTNVFIMVLGLASLVALFGELKDKRFAKPTVIAVLILSVISFYFIAHTASLGGEIRHTEIVK
;
A
#
# COMPACT_ATOMS: atom_id res chain seq x y z
N MET A 1 10.59 3.21 12.54
CA MET A 1 9.71 2.45 11.63
C MET A 1 9.45 3.31 10.39
N ILE A 2 9.60 2.75 9.19
CA ILE A 2 9.20 3.41 7.95
C ILE A 2 7.68 3.22 7.82
N THR A 3 6.89 3.87 8.66
CA THR A 3 5.42 3.62 8.74
C THR A 3 4.64 4.47 7.75
N HIS A 4 5.13 5.66 7.42
CA HIS A 4 4.33 6.64 6.69
C HIS A 4 4.71 6.76 5.20
N LEU A 5 5.93 6.37 4.83
CA LEU A 5 6.41 6.48 3.45
C LEU A 5 5.54 5.70 2.44
N PRO A 6 5.13 4.44 2.68
CA PRO A 6 4.35 3.68 1.71
C PRO A 6 2.94 4.26 1.54
N VAL A 7 2.31 4.68 2.65
CA VAL A 7 0.96 5.26 2.67
C VAL A 7 0.93 6.60 1.93
N PHE A 8 1.84 7.51 2.25
CA PHE A 8 1.92 8.80 1.55
C PHE A 8 2.34 8.64 0.10
N GLY A 9 3.24 7.71 -0.21
CA GLY A 9 3.63 7.38 -1.58
C GLY A 9 2.45 6.91 -2.42
N LEU A 10 1.65 5.96 -1.91
CA LEU A 10 0.44 5.49 -2.58
C LEU A 10 -0.60 6.61 -2.73
N PHE A 11 -0.82 7.41 -1.69
CA PHE A 11 -1.74 8.55 -1.72
C PHE A 11 -1.37 9.56 -2.81
N LEU A 12 -0.12 10.03 -2.81
CA LEU A 12 0.37 10.99 -3.79
C LEU A 12 0.37 10.39 -5.21
N GLY A 13 0.81 9.14 -5.34
CA GLY A 13 0.82 8.41 -6.60
C GLY A 13 -0.58 8.26 -7.21
N PHE A 14 -1.59 7.96 -6.39
CA PHE A 14 -2.98 7.85 -6.84
C PHE A 14 -3.53 9.16 -7.38
N PHE A 15 -3.46 10.26 -6.60
CA PHE A 15 -4.00 11.55 -7.03
C PHE A 15 -3.26 12.11 -8.24
N ALA A 16 -1.94 11.94 -8.29
CA ALA A 16 -1.14 12.30 -9.46
C ALA A 16 -1.52 11.47 -10.69
N LEU A 17 -1.74 10.15 -10.53
CA LEU A 17 -2.15 9.27 -11.62
C LEU A 17 -3.54 9.64 -12.14
N LEU A 18 -4.47 9.93 -11.23
CA LEU A 18 -5.83 10.39 -11.57
C LEU A 18 -5.78 11.70 -12.35
N TYR A 19 -4.99 12.67 -11.87
CA TYR A 19 -4.78 13.94 -12.57
C TYR A 19 -4.15 13.73 -13.96
N GLY A 20 -3.09 12.94 -14.06
CA GLY A 20 -2.42 12.60 -15.32
C GLY A 20 -3.35 11.88 -16.30
N TYR A 21 -4.24 11.02 -15.79
CA TYR A 21 -5.26 10.35 -16.60
C TYR A 21 -6.30 11.34 -17.16
N ILE A 22 -6.86 12.21 -16.31
CA ILE A 22 -7.85 13.23 -16.72
C ILE A 22 -7.24 14.22 -17.72
N LYS A 23 -6.02 14.70 -17.45
CA LYS A 23 -5.31 15.64 -18.32
C LYS A 23 -4.67 14.99 -19.54
N LYS A 24 -4.70 13.65 -19.63
CA LYS A 24 -4.04 12.86 -20.67
C LYS A 24 -2.54 13.15 -20.76
N ASP A 25 -1.92 13.52 -19.64
CA ASP A 25 -0.51 13.85 -19.56
C ASP A 25 0.30 12.57 -19.37
N LYS A 26 1.12 12.24 -20.37
CA LYS A 26 1.95 11.03 -20.36
C LYS A 26 3.05 11.10 -19.29
N GLY A 27 3.67 12.25 -19.11
CA GLY A 27 4.75 12.44 -18.14
C GLY A 27 4.25 12.25 -16.72
N VAL A 28 3.12 12.88 -16.38
CA VAL A 28 2.51 12.73 -15.06
C VAL A 28 2.13 11.29 -14.78
N LYS A 29 1.51 10.57 -15.74
CA LYS A 29 1.18 9.16 -15.55
C LYS A 29 2.42 8.31 -15.26
N ILE A 30 3.50 8.49 -16.03
CA ILE A 30 4.76 7.75 -15.83
C ILE A 30 5.33 7.99 -14.43
N VAL A 31 5.43 9.26 -14.01
CA VAL A 31 5.93 9.63 -12.67
C VAL A 31 5.05 9.04 -11.57
N SER A 32 3.73 9.12 -11.74
CA SER A 32 2.78 8.61 -10.75
C SER A 32 2.88 7.09 -10.58
N LEU A 33 2.99 6.35 -11.69
CA LEU A 33 3.21 4.90 -11.67
C LEU A 33 4.54 4.53 -11.00
N ALA A 34 5.61 5.29 -11.27
CA ALA A 34 6.89 5.10 -10.60
C ALA A 34 6.81 5.34 -9.08
N ILE A 35 6.08 6.37 -8.65
CA ILE A 35 5.83 6.63 -7.22
C ILE A 35 5.09 5.46 -6.57
N ILE A 36 4.05 4.92 -7.21
CA ILE A 36 3.30 3.75 -6.69
C ILE A 36 4.22 2.53 -6.56
N ILE A 37 5.13 2.30 -7.51
CA ILE A 37 6.11 1.20 -7.45
C ILE A 37 7.07 1.39 -6.28
N VAL A 38 7.60 2.60 -6.07
CA VAL A 38 8.45 2.90 -4.91
C VAL A 38 7.69 2.70 -3.61
N ALA A 39 6.43 3.09 -3.56
CA ALA A 39 5.57 2.88 -2.40
C ALA A 39 5.29 1.39 -2.13
N MET A 40 5.12 0.57 -3.17
CA MET A 40 5.03 -0.90 -3.04
C MET A 40 6.30 -1.47 -2.39
N VAL A 41 7.49 -1.10 -2.88
CA VAL A 41 8.76 -1.56 -2.28
C VAL A 41 8.87 -1.12 -0.82
N GLY A 42 8.52 0.13 -0.52
CA GLY A 42 8.51 0.63 0.86
C GLY A 42 7.52 -0.11 1.75
N GLY A 43 6.33 -0.44 1.22
CA GLY A 43 5.28 -1.18 1.94
C GLY A 43 5.72 -2.61 2.26
N TRP A 44 6.33 -3.28 1.30
CA TRP A 44 6.90 -4.61 1.49
C TRP A 44 8.00 -4.62 2.56
N ILE A 45 8.93 -3.65 2.53
CA ILE A 45 9.95 -3.52 3.58
C ILE A 45 9.29 -3.27 4.94
N ALA A 46 8.30 -2.39 5.00
CA ALA A 46 7.59 -2.08 6.24
C ALA A 46 6.92 -3.33 6.84
N PHE A 47 6.26 -4.14 6.02
CA PHE A 47 5.66 -5.42 6.41
C PHE A 47 6.69 -6.38 7.03
N GLN A 48 7.80 -6.66 6.33
CA GLN A 48 8.85 -7.55 6.85
C GLN A 48 9.45 -7.06 8.18
N THR A 49 9.62 -5.74 8.32
CA THR A 49 10.15 -5.16 9.56
C THR A 49 9.12 -5.16 10.70
N GLY A 50 7.83 -5.19 10.39
CA GLY A 50 6.74 -5.30 11.36
C GLY A 50 6.68 -6.70 11.98
N GLU A 51 6.60 -7.72 11.13
CA GLU A 51 6.64 -9.15 11.51
C GLU A 51 7.86 -9.46 12.40
N SER A 52 9.04 -8.96 12.01
CA SER A 52 10.27 -9.15 12.80
C SER A 52 10.20 -8.47 14.18
N ALA A 53 9.50 -7.33 14.27
CA ALA A 53 9.33 -6.60 15.52
C ALA A 53 8.33 -7.30 16.45
N GLU A 54 7.25 -7.83 15.90
CA GLU A 54 6.23 -8.62 16.61
C GLU A 54 6.85 -9.84 17.30
N HIS A 55 7.56 -10.70 16.55
CA HIS A 55 8.26 -11.85 17.11
C HIS A 55 9.26 -11.49 18.21
N ALA A 56 9.86 -10.29 18.15
CA ALA A 56 10.79 -9.82 19.16
C ALA A 56 10.11 -9.40 20.46
N ILE A 57 8.85 -8.92 20.39
CA ILE A 57 8.11 -8.39 21.55
C ILE A 57 7.08 -9.38 22.11
N GLU A 58 6.72 -10.42 21.37
CA GLU A 58 5.74 -11.46 21.74
C GLU A 58 5.99 -12.06 23.14
N LYS A 59 7.26 -12.14 23.56
CA LYS A 59 7.66 -12.72 24.86
C LYS A 59 7.92 -11.70 25.98
N VAL A 60 7.88 -10.40 25.65
CA VAL A 60 8.44 -9.34 26.51
C VAL A 60 7.39 -8.28 26.86
N ALA A 61 6.41 -8.03 26.00
CA ALA A 61 5.47 -6.93 26.16
C ALA A 61 4.08 -7.40 26.61
N GLN A 62 3.47 -6.68 27.56
CA GLN A 62 2.08 -6.88 28.01
C GLN A 62 1.06 -6.30 27.01
N VAL A 63 1.21 -6.60 25.72
CA VAL A 63 0.23 -6.24 24.68
C VAL A 63 -0.78 -7.37 24.53
N SER A 64 -2.00 -7.03 24.10
CA SER A 64 -3.01 -8.04 23.79
C SER A 64 -2.54 -8.87 22.60
N HIS A 65 -2.34 -10.17 22.80
CA HIS A 65 -1.93 -11.10 21.74
C HIS A 65 -2.93 -11.07 20.59
N ASP A 66 -4.22 -11.20 20.89
CA ASP A 66 -5.29 -11.22 19.89
C ASP A 66 -5.32 -9.95 19.03
N ALA A 67 -5.09 -8.77 19.63
CA ALA A 67 -5.09 -7.51 18.87
C ALA A 67 -3.85 -7.36 17.97
N VAL A 68 -2.74 -7.99 18.35
CA VAL A 68 -1.51 -8.01 17.56
C VAL A 68 -1.66 -9.00 16.39
N GLU A 69 -2.18 -10.19 16.65
CA GLU A 69 -2.48 -11.22 15.66
C GLU A 69 -3.48 -10.71 14.59
N GLU A 70 -4.57 -10.05 15.00
CA GLU A 70 -5.53 -9.44 14.05
C GLU A 70 -4.87 -8.36 13.16
N HIS A 71 -3.96 -7.56 13.73
CA HIS A 71 -3.21 -6.57 12.95
C HIS A 71 -2.25 -7.21 11.96
N GLU A 72 -1.57 -8.30 12.36
CA GLU A 72 -0.65 -9.06 11.51
C GLU A 72 -1.40 -9.67 10.32
N GLU A 73 -2.51 -10.37 10.56
CA GLU A 73 -3.34 -10.96 9.50
C GLU A 73 -3.83 -9.88 8.51
N ALA A 74 -4.27 -8.74 9.03
CA ALA A 74 -4.68 -7.61 8.20
C ALA A 74 -3.48 -7.02 7.43
N ALA A 75 -2.30 -6.96 8.03
CA ALA A 75 -1.09 -6.46 7.39
C ALA A 75 -0.62 -7.39 6.26
N GLU A 76 -0.73 -8.71 6.44
CA GLU A 76 -0.43 -9.70 5.40
C GLU A 76 -1.34 -9.51 4.19
N LEU A 77 -2.66 -9.40 4.43
CA LEU A 77 -3.63 -9.16 3.37
C LEU A 77 -3.35 -7.82 2.65
N THR A 78 -3.08 -6.76 3.40
CA THR A 78 -2.69 -5.45 2.86
C THR A 78 -1.44 -5.56 1.98
N ASN A 79 -0.43 -6.31 2.41
CA ASN A 79 0.80 -6.52 1.65
C ASN A 79 0.52 -7.23 0.31
N VAL A 80 -0.37 -8.24 0.29
CA VAL A 80 -0.80 -8.90 -0.97
C VAL A 80 -1.42 -7.89 -1.94
N PHE A 81 -2.33 -7.03 -1.48
CA PHE A 81 -2.96 -6.02 -2.34
C PHE A 81 -1.95 -4.98 -2.86
N ILE A 82 -1.03 -4.51 -2.01
CA ILE A 82 0.04 -3.59 -2.39
C ILE A 82 0.94 -4.21 -3.46
N MET A 83 1.30 -5.49 -3.32
CA MET A 83 2.10 -6.22 -4.31
C MET A 83 1.38 -6.33 -5.65
N VAL A 84 0.10 -6.70 -5.65
CA VAL A 84 -0.73 -6.75 -6.87
C VAL A 84 -0.81 -5.37 -7.53
N LEU A 85 -1.03 -4.31 -6.75
CA LEU A 85 -1.08 -2.93 -7.24
C LEU A 85 0.25 -2.49 -7.87
N GLY A 86 1.38 -2.80 -7.23
CA GLY A 86 2.70 -2.46 -7.75
C GLY A 86 3.07 -3.22 -9.02
N LEU A 87 2.73 -4.52 -9.10
CA LEU A 87 2.88 -5.31 -10.32
C LEU A 87 2.00 -4.78 -11.46
N ALA A 88 0.74 -4.44 -11.18
CA ALA A 88 -0.14 -3.79 -12.16
C ALA A 88 0.44 -2.44 -12.64
N SER A 89 1.06 -1.69 -11.72
CA SER A 89 1.71 -0.41 -12.03
C SER A 89 2.94 -0.58 -12.92
N LEU A 90 3.71 -1.66 -12.77
CA LEU A 90 4.80 -2.01 -13.69
C LEU A 90 4.29 -2.28 -15.10
N VAL A 91 3.20 -3.05 -15.24
CA VAL A 91 2.58 -3.32 -16.54
C VAL A 91 2.03 -2.05 -17.18
N ALA A 92 1.38 -1.19 -16.39
CA ALA A 92 0.88 0.10 -16.85
C ALA A 92 2.04 1.01 -17.30
N LEU A 93 3.13 1.06 -16.53
CA LEU A 93 4.31 1.87 -16.84
C LEU A 93 4.95 1.42 -18.15
N PHE A 94 5.13 0.10 -18.34
CA PHE A 94 5.62 -0.44 -19.59
C PHE A 94 4.70 -0.11 -20.77
N GLY A 95 3.37 -0.19 -20.57
CA GLY A 95 2.38 0.20 -21.56
C GLY A 95 2.49 1.66 -21.99
N GLU A 96 2.60 2.58 -21.02
CA GLU A 96 2.77 4.01 -21.26
C GLU A 96 4.11 4.33 -21.95
N LEU A 97 5.22 3.75 -21.49
CA LEU A 97 6.54 3.97 -22.08
C LEU A 97 6.64 3.51 -23.54
N LYS A 98 5.92 2.45 -23.90
CA LYS A 98 5.95 1.84 -25.24
C LYS A 98 4.73 2.19 -26.11
N ASP A 99 3.91 3.15 -25.67
CA ASP A 99 2.70 3.61 -26.36
C ASP A 99 1.77 2.46 -26.81
N LYS A 100 1.61 1.47 -25.94
CA LYS A 100 0.81 0.26 -26.23
C LYS A 100 -0.68 0.53 -26.05
N ARG A 101 -1.50 -0.13 -26.88
CA ARG A 101 -2.98 -0.02 -26.79
C ARG A 101 -3.54 -0.47 -25.43
N PHE A 102 -2.84 -1.37 -24.74
CA PHE A 102 -3.25 -1.83 -23.40
C PHE A 102 -2.90 -0.84 -22.27
N ALA A 103 -2.17 0.26 -22.53
CA ALA A 103 -1.78 1.21 -21.48
C ALA A 103 -2.98 1.85 -20.77
N LYS A 104 -4.02 2.22 -21.53
CA LYS A 104 -5.23 2.83 -20.97
C LYS A 104 -5.98 1.89 -20.01
N PRO A 105 -6.37 0.66 -20.40
CA PRO A 105 -7.07 -0.22 -19.48
C PRO A 105 -6.22 -0.60 -18.27
N THR A 106 -4.89 -0.71 -18.39
CA THR A 106 -4.03 -1.00 -17.24
C THR A 106 -3.92 0.18 -16.28
N VAL A 107 -3.86 1.43 -16.76
CA VAL A 107 -3.92 2.62 -15.88
C VAL A 107 -5.25 2.70 -15.13
N ILE A 108 -6.38 2.39 -15.78
CA ILE A 108 -7.69 2.35 -15.11
C ILE A 108 -7.71 1.25 -14.04
N ALA A 109 -7.16 0.06 -14.35
CA ALA A 109 -7.05 -1.01 -13.38
C ALA A 109 -6.21 -0.60 -12.16
N VAL A 110 -5.08 0.09 -12.36
CA VAL A 110 -4.24 0.62 -11.27
C VAL A 110 -5.02 1.62 -10.41
N LEU A 111 -5.82 2.51 -11.00
CA LEU A 111 -6.66 3.44 -10.23
C LEU A 111 -7.68 2.73 -9.36
N ILE A 112 -8.35 1.70 -9.88
CA ILE A 112 -9.32 0.89 -9.12
C ILE A 112 -8.62 0.12 -8.00
N LEU A 113 -7.50 -0.56 -8.31
CA LEU A 113 -6.70 -1.29 -7.32
C LEU A 113 -6.16 -0.37 -6.23
N SER A 114 -5.82 0.88 -6.55
CA SER A 114 -5.38 1.87 -5.57
C SER A 114 -6.47 2.18 -4.55
N VAL A 115 -7.72 2.34 -4.98
CA VAL A 115 -8.87 2.57 -4.09
C VAL A 115 -9.09 1.37 -3.17
N ILE A 116 -9.03 0.16 -3.72
CA ILE A 116 -9.15 -1.08 -2.92
C ILE A 116 -8.00 -1.17 -1.91
N SER A 117 -6.77 -0.87 -2.33
CA SER A 117 -5.60 -0.90 -1.45
C SER A 117 -5.70 0.13 -0.31
N PHE A 118 -6.28 1.31 -0.55
CA PHE A 118 -6.51 2.28 0.53
C PHE A 118 -7.44 1.75 1.62
N TYR A 119 -8.47 0.98 1.25
CA TYR A 119 -9.36 0.37 2.23
C TYR A 119 -8.58 -0.58 3.15
N PHE A 120 -7.79 -1.48 2.58
CA PHE A 120 -6.99 -2.44 3.36
C PHE A 120 -5.93 -1.73 4.23
N ILE A 121 -5.22 -0.74 3.69
CA ILE A 121 -4.27 0.07 4.45
C ILE A 121 -4.96 0.76 5.64
N ALA A 122 -6.15 1.34 5.42
CA ALA A 122 -6.90 2.01 6.47
C ALA A 122 -7.35 1.03 7.56
N HIS A 123 -7.76 -0.19 7.18
CA HIS A 123 -8.15 -1.25 8.10
C HIS A 123 -6.97 -1.77 8.93
N THR A 124 -5.82 -2.08 8.30
CA THR A 124 -4.60 -2.45 9.04
C THR A 124 -4.18 -1.32 9.99
N ALA A 125 -4.28 -0.07 9.55
CA ALA A 125 -3.93 1.09 10.38
C ALA A 125 -4.89 1.28 11.57
N SER A 126 -6.19 0.97 11.43
CA SER A 126 -7.13 1.06 12.56
C SER A 126 -6.81 0.02 13.63
N LEU A 127 -6.54 -1.23 13.24
CA LEU A 127 -6.14 -2.30 14.16
C LEU A 127 -4.82 -1.97 14.86
N GLY A 128 -3.87 -1.37 14.15
CA GLY A 128 -2.61 -0.91 14.75
C GLY A 128 -2.80 0.20 15.80
N GLY A 129 -3.87 0.99 15.68
CA GLY A 129 -4.27 1.97 16.69
C GLY A 129 -4.80 1.33 17.98
N GLU A 130 -5.50 0.20 17.86
CA GLU A 130 -6.08 -0.56 18.98
C GLU A 130 -4.98 -1.23 19.84
N ILE A 131 -3.91 -1.74 19.21
CA ILE A 131 -2.73 -2.27 19.93
C ILE A 131 -2.16 -1.25 20.94
N ARG A 132 -2.16 0.03 20.56
CA ARG A 132 -1.61 1.13 21.36
C ARG A 132 -2.60 1.69 22.39
N HIS A 133 -3.88 1.37 22.25
CA HIS A 133 -4.97 1.80 23.10
C HIS A 133 -5.81 0.61 23.55
N THR A 134 -5.20 -0.27 24.34
CA THR A 134 -5.87 -1.40 25.00
C THR A 134 -7.05 -0.98 25.91
N GLU A 135 -7.25 0.33 26.12
CA GLU A 135 -8.37 0.92 26.85
C GLU A 135 -9.70 0.92 26.06
N ILE A 136 -9.66 0.77 24.73
CA ILE A 136 -10.85 0.83 23.84
C ILE A 136 -11.47 -0.56 23.64
N VAL A 137 -10.66 -1.61 23.78
CA VAL A 137 -11.09 -3.01 23.71
C VAL A 137 -11.57 -3.41 25.11
N LYS A 138 -12.84 -3.14 25.42
CA LYS A 138 -13.46 -3.52 26.70
C LYS A 138 -14.85 -4.09 26.49
#